data_AF-A0A941CMF4-F1
#
_entry.id   AF-A0A941CMF4-F1
#
_cell.length_a   1.000
_cell.length_b   1.000
_cell.length_c   1.000
_cell.angle_alpha   90.00
_cell.angle_beta   90.00
_cell.angle_gamma   90.00
#
_symmetry.space_group_name_H-M   'P 1'
#
loop_
_entity.id
_entity.type
_entity.pdbx_description
1 polymer ?
#
loop_
_entity_poly.entity_id
_entity_poly.type
_entity_poly.pdbx_seq_one_letter_code
_entity_poly.pdbx_strand_id
1 'polypeptide(L)'
;MGEITFFEHYITSAKRLSFLTAILLSISFSVIGAEERTVNYFTEDADGDGVYDYDDIDTDGDGITDEDEDADVDGDNDHTTNPTDTDGDGVPDYLDLDSDNDGILDNLESQNFHNYKPKSGIDSDGNGLDDVYESCPGGGEGITLNDRDGDGKPNHLDIDTDNDGIPDNVEAQTTAGYVAPNDDDEATYASNHGVNSAYIGGLDPVNTDGTPRPDKPDYQDFDSDDDLVPDNNEGHDFDFDGKPENEYTGVDTDGDGLDDGYEGSDVDDGFDVNDEIDDPANDLPDTDGTEDVNYRDLDDDGDGIDTPDEDADGNGDPTNDDTDGDGRPDYLDVNTITDPDTDGDGVPDSADLDDDNDGILDSVEDPDLDGDEDPLT
;
A
#
# COMPACT_ATOMS: atom_id res chain seq x y z
N MET A 1 -33.57 11.78 -72.63
CA MET A 1 -32.21 11.43 -73.09
C MET A 1 -31.49 12.73 -73.45
N GLY A 2 -30.40 13.03 -72.76
CA GLY A 2 -29.55 14.18 -73.05
C GLY A 2 -29.22 14.99 -71.80
N GLU A 3 -28.06 14.68 -71.23
CA GLU A 3 -27.43 15.23 -70.03
C GLU A 3 -27.17 16.75 -70.13
N ILE A 4 -27.17 17.42 -68.98
CA ILE A 4 -26.57 18.76 -68.82
C ILE A 4 -25.36 18.58 -67.92
N THR A 5 -24.18 18.64 -68.54
CA THR A 5 -22.89 18.79 -67.89
C THR A 5 -22.69 20.26 -67.50
N PHE A 6 -22.22 20.51 -66.27
CA PHE A 6 -21.60 21.79 -65.93
C PHE A 6 -20.18 21.54 -65.42
N PHE A 7 -19.28 22.29 -66.05
CA PHE A 7 -17.83 22.33 -65.86
C PHE A 7 -17.47 23.00 -64.53
N GLU A 8 -16.37 22.50 -63.94
CA GLU A 8 -15.67 23.05 -62.79
C GLU A 8 -15.30 24.53 -62.96
N HIS A 9 -15.35 25.26 -61.85
CA HIS A 9 -14.28 26.18 -61.44
C HIS A 9 -14.57 26.63 -60.00
N TYR A 10 -13.74 26.31 -59.02
CA TYR A 10 -13.35 27.27 -57.98
C TYR A 10 -12.11 26.79 -57.19
N ILE A 11 -11.01 27.42 -57.58
CA ILE A 11 -9.77 27.77 -56.87
C ILE A 11 -9.73 27.41 -55.38
N THR A 12 -8.75 26.57 -55.05
CA THR A 12 -8.15 26.31 -53.74
C THR A 12 -7.61 27.58 -53.09
N SER A 13 -8.09 27.93 -51.89
CA SER A 13 -7.31 28.67 -50.91
C SER A 13 -7.84 28.40 -49.51
N ALA A 14 -6.91 28.01 -48.64
CA ALA A 14 -7.16 27.55 -47.28
C ALA A 14 -7.59 28.68 -46.32
N LYS A 15 -8.23 28.22 -45.24
CA LYS A 15 -8.48 28.87 -43.93
C LYS A 15 -9.80 29.66 -43.75
N ARG A 16 -10.59 29.10 -42.81
CA ARG A 16 -11.64 29.66 -41.92
C ARG A 16 -13.09 29.67 -42.41
N LEU A 17 -13.87 28.69 -41.92
CA LEU A 17 -15.14 28.79 -41.13
C LEU A 17 -15.85 27.41 -41.20
N SER A 18 -15.73 26.53 -40.20
CA SER A 18 -16.73 26.30 -39.15
C SER A 18 -18.19 26.32 -39.66
N PHE A 19 -18.80 25.14 -39.79
CA PHE A 19 -20.11 24.73 -39.22
C PHE A 19 -20.68 23.53 -40.02
N LEU A 20 -20.90 22.44 -39.29
CA LEU A 20 -22.01 21.50 -39.49
C LEU A 20 -21.97 20.56 -40.72
N THR A 21 -21.23 19.45 -40.61
CA THR A 21 -21.54 18.22 -41.36
C THR A 21 -21.22 16.97 -40.53
N ALA A 22 -21.94 16.77 -39.43
CA ALA A 22 -22.19 15.42 -38.93
C ALA A 22 -23.23 14.79 -39.87
N ILE A 23 -22.76 14.07 -40.89
CA ILE A 23 -23.62 13.30 -41.78
C ILE A 23 -23.82 11.93 -41.11
N LEU A 24 -24.93 11.81 -40.39
CA LEU A 24 -25.54 10.54 -39.97
C LEU A 24 -25.72 9.66 -41.21
N LEU A 25 -24.88 8.62 -41.35
CA LEU A 25 -25.08 7.54 -42.30
C LEU A 25 -25.80 6.38 -41.59
N SER A 26 -27.11 6.51 -41.38
CA SER A 26 -27.93 5.41 -40.89
C SER A 26 -28.15 4.40 -42.04
N ILE A 27 -27.45 3.26 -41.99
CA ILE A 27 -27.71 2.11 -42.87
C ILE A 27 -28.85 1.30 -42.24
N SER A 28 -30.02 1.30 -42.88
CA SER A 28 -31.15 0.45 -42.46
C SER A 28 -31.05 -0.92 -43.14
N PHE A 29 -30.70 -1.98 -42.41
CA PHE A 29 -30.95 -3.36 -42.83
C PHE A 29 -32.06 -3.95 -41.95
N SER A 30 -33.19 -4.31 -42.56
CA SER A 30 -34.25 -5.04 -41.87
C SER A 30 -33.89 -6.51 -41.74
N VAL A 31 -33.49 -6.94 -40.54
CA VAL A 31 -33.66 -8.33 -40.07
C VAL A 31 -34.21 -8.28 -38.64
N ILE A 32 -35.15 -9.17 -38.37
CA ILE A 32 -35.99 -9.23 -37.17
C ILE A 32 -35.20 -9.84 -36.01
N GLY A 33 -35.12 -9.11 -34.88
CA GLY A 33 -34.92 -9.68 -33.55
C GLY A 33 -33.49 -9.73 -33.01
N ALA A 34 -33.00 -8.58 -32.53
CA ALA A 34 -32.07 -8.43 -31.41
C ALA A 34 -32.22 -6.99 -30.93
N GLU A 35 -32.18 -6.74 -29.62
CA GLU A 35 -32.15 -5.37 -29.10
C GLU A 35 -30.84 -4.71 -29.57
N GLU A 36 -30.93 -3.68 -30.43
CA GLU A 36 -29.76 -2.89 -30.83
C GLU A 36 -29.34 -2.01 -29.64
N ARG A 37 -28.30 -2.44 -28.90
CA ARG A 37 -27.40 -1.51 -28.19
C ARG A 37 -26.59 -0.80 -29.29
N THR A 38 -26.94 0.44 -29.61
CA THR A 38 -26.06 1.32 -30.36
C THR A 38 -24.96 1.77 -29.39
N VAL A 39 -23.80 1.11 -29.39
CA VAL A 39 -22.62 1.57 -28.64
C VAL A 39 -22.00 2.71 -29.45
N ASN A 40 -22.01 3.93 -28.90
CA ASN A 40 -21.37 5.09 -29.52
C ASN A 40 -19.91 5.13 -29.05
N TYR A 41 -19.06 4.28 -29.63
CA TYR A 41 -17.59 4.24 -29.44
C TYR A 41 -16.83 5.54 -29.79
N PHE A 42 -17.50 6.70 -29.92
CA PHE A 42 -16.89 7.94 -30.45
C PHE A 42 -17.15 9.14 -29.53
N THR A 43 -17.54 8.92 -28.28
CA THR A 43 -17.92 10.01 -27.36
C THR A 43 -17.60 9.75 -25.89
N GLU A 44 -16.91 8.66 -25.57
CA GLU A 44 -16.43 8.38 -24.21
C GLU A 44 -15.02 9.00 -24.07
N ASP A 45 -14.76 9.49 -22.87
CA ASP A 45 -13.70 10.43 -22.45
C ASP A 45 -13.68 10.25 -20.92
N ALA A 46 -13.03 9.17 -20.48
CA ALA A 46 -13.17 8.62 -19.13
C ALA A 46 -12.58 9.56 -18.06
N ASP A 47 -11.37 10.06 -18.29
CA ASP A 47 -10.69 11.00 -17.39
C ASP A 47 -11.13 12.49 -17.59
N GLY A 48 -11.75 12.79 -18.74
CA GLY A 48 -12.28 14.12 -19.06
C GLY A 48 -11.23 15.12 -19.53
N ASP A 49 -10.05 14.69 -20.00
CA ASP A 49 -8.98 15.57 -20.50
C ASP A 49 -9.28 16.18 -21.89
N GLY A 50 -10.23 15.59 -22.61
CA GLY A 50 -10.70 16.00 -23.93
C GLY A 50 -10.03 15.30 -25.13
N VAL A 51 -9.22 14.29 -24.88
CA VAL A 51 -8.95 13.14 -25.76
C VAL A 51 -10.14 12.16 -25.61
N TYR A 52 -10.26 11.19 -26.50
CA TYR A 52 -11.36 10.22 -26.43
C TYR A 52 -10.73 8.86 -26.27
N ASP A 53 -11.28 7.99 -25.43
CA ASP A 53 -10.69 6.70 -25.04
C ASP A 53 -10.08 5.90 -26.22
N TYR A 54 -10.73 5.88 -27.39
CA TYR A 54 -10.22 5.15 -28.56
C TYR A 54 -8.95 5.74 -29.22
N ASP A 55 -8.65 7.01 -28.98
CA ASP A 55 -7.46 7.76 -29.42
C ASP A 55 -6.52 8.07 -28.22
N ASP A 56 -6.94 7.73 -27.00
CA ASP A 56 -6.19 7.89 -25.76
C ASP A 56 -5.17 6.75 -25.58
N ILE A 57 -4.13 6.97 -24.78
CA ILE A 57 -3.16 5.93 -24.42
C ILE A 57 -3.00 5.76 -22.90
N ASP A 58 -3.74 6.55 -22.11
CA ASP A 58 -3.73 6.64 -20.64
C ASP A 58 -5.16 7.05 -20.23
N THR A 59 -6.09 6.11 -20.35
CA THR A 59 -7.53 6.41 -20.47
C THR A 59 -8.15 6.93 -19.17
N ASP A 60 -7.65 6.53 -18.01
CA ASP A 60 -8.02 7.06 -16.68
C ASP A 60 -7.17 8.28 -16.25
N GLY A 61 -6.08 8.57 -16.96
CA GLY A 61 -5.23 9.73 -16.75
C GLY A 61 -4.43 9.65 -15.45
N ASP A 62 -4.08 8.44 -15.05
CA ASP A 62 -3.24 8.13 -13.90
C ASP A 62 -1.74 8.22 -14.26
N GLY A 63 -1.36 8.10 -15.54
CA GLY A 63 0.00 8.24 -16.07
C GLY A 63 0.75 6.92 -16.32
N ILE A 64 0.17 5.78 -15.96
CA ILE A 64 0.46 4.48 -16.56
C ILE A 64 -0.21 4.47 -17.95
N THR A 65 0.22 3.58 -18.84
CA THR A 65 -0.38 3.54 -20.19
C THR A 65 -1.26 2.31 -20.30
N ASP A 66 -2.34 2.40 -21.08
CA ASP A 66 -3.27 1.27 -21.25
C ASP A 66 -2.56 -0.01 -21.77
N GLU A 67 -1.39 0.13 -22.43
CA GLU A 67 -0.57 -1.00 -22.88
C GLU A 67 0.22 -1.66 -21.74
N ASP A 68 0.62 -0.89 -20.72
CA ASP A 68 1.35 -1.37 -19.55
C ASP A 68 0.39 -1.95 -18.47
N GLU A 69 -0.89 -1.55 -18.47
CA GLU A 69 -1.96 -2.07 -17.59
C GLU A 69 -2.63 -3.35 -18.13
N ASP A 70 -2.32 -3.75 -19.37
CA ASP A 70 -2.81 -5.00 -19.92
C ASP A 70 -1.71 -6.07 -19.94
N ALA A 71 -1.92 -7.15 -19.17
CA ALA A 71 -1.04 -8.32 -19.19
C ALA A 71 -0.99 -9.07 -20.55
N ASP A 72 -1.83 -8.70 -21.54
CA ASP A 72 -1.90 -9.27 -22.91
C ASP A 72 -2.00 -10.81 -22.88
N VAL A 73 -2.84 -11.33 -21.98
CA VAL A 73 -2.96 -12.78 -21.74
C VAL A 73 -3.39 -13.54 -23.01
N ASP A 74 -4.11 -12.88 -23.91
CA ASP A 74 -4.60 -13.47 -25.16
C ASP A 74 -3.68 -13.23 -26.39
N GLY A 75 -2.71 -12.32 -26.27
CA GLY A 75 -1.62 -12.10 -27.22
C GLY A 75 -2.01 -11.29 -28.46
N ASP A 76 -3.03 -10.45 -28.37
CA ASP A 76 -3.47 -9.59 -29.47
C ASP A 76 -3.09 -8.10 -29.32
N ASN A 77 -2.51 -7.71 -28.18
CA ASN A 77 -1.95 -6.38 -27.89
C ASN A 77 -3.03 -5.27 -27.97
N ASP A 78 -4.25 -5.58 -27.54
CA ASP A 78 -5.43 -4.71 -27.49
C ASP A 78 -6.06 -4.81 -26.09
N HIS A 79 -5.76 -3.83 -25.22
CA HIS A 79 -6.27 -3.75 -23.85
C HIS A 79 -7.79 -3.82 -23.75
N THR A 80 -8.53 -3.48 -24.81
CA THR A 80 -10.00 -3.53 -24.79
C THR A 80 -10.58 -4.94 -24.96
N THR A 81 -9.74 -5.92 -25.32
CA THR A 81 -10.14 -7.31 -25.52
C THR A 81 -9.58 -8.20 -24.44
N ASN A 82 -10.46 -8.62 -23.51
CA ASN A 82 -10.04 -9.32 -22.29
C ASN A 82 -9.07 -8.45 -21.46
N PRO A 83 -9.54 -7.27 -21.05
CA PRO A 83 -8.72 -6.40 -20.21
C PRO A 83 -8.35 -7.13 -18.91
N THR A 84 -7.20 -6.74 -18.36
CA THR A 84 -6.82 -7.10 -17.00
C THR A 84 -7.70 -6.29 -16.03
N ASP A 85 -8.02 -6.91 -14.90
CA ASP A 85 -8.94 -6.46 -13.85
C ASP A 85 -8.41 -7.17 -12.61
N THR A 86 -7.44 -6.52 -11.97
CA THR A 86 -6.53 -7.12 -10.99
C THR A 86 -7.28 -7.46 -9.70
N ASP A 87 -7.98 -6.50 -9.11
CA ASP A 87 -8.78 -6.70 -7.90
C ASP A 87 -10.15 -7.40 -8.15
N GLY A 88 -10.61 -7.44 -9.40
CA GLY A 88 -11.85 -8.10 -9.79
C GLY A 88 -13.13 -7.32 -9.44
N ASP A 89 -13.05 -6.01 -9.22
CA ASP A 89 -14.19 -5.16 -8.90
C ASP A 89 -15.12 -4.91 -10.13
N GLY A 90 -14.61 -5.22 -11.33
CA GLY A 90 -15.28 -5.07 -12.62
C GLY A 90 -14.97 -3.77 -13.39
N VAL A 91 -14.08 -2.94 -12.88
CA VAL A 91 -13.37 -1.85 -13.55
C VAL A 91 -12.02 -2.41 -13.98
N PRO A 92 -11.73 -2.49 -15.29
CA PRO A 92 -10.43 -3.00 -15.72
C PRO A 92 -9.31 -1.98 -15.49
N ASP A 93 -8.10 -2.44 -15.20
CA ASP A 93 -6.93 -1.66 -14.75
C ASP A 93 -6.73 -0.35 -15.55
N TYR A 94 -6.76 -0.36 -16.89
CA TYR A 94 -6.65 0.85 -17.74
C TYR A 94 -7.81 1.88 -17.63
N LEU A 95 -8.77 1.64 -16.75
CA LEU A 95 -9.89 2.54 -16.40
C LEU A 95 -10.01 2.72 -14.88
N ASP A 96 -9.10 2.11 -14.14
CA ASP A 96 -9.01 2.10 -12.70
C ASP A 96 -8.05 3.21 -12.23
N LEU A 97 -8.14 3.65 -10.98
CA LEU A 97 -7.14 4.57 -10.42
C LEU A 97 -6.38 3.95 -9.25
N ASP A 98 -6.73 2.72 -8.87
CA ASP A 98 -6.38 1.97 -7.66
C ASP A 98 -6.59 0.47 -7.95
N SER A 99 -5.73 -0.09 -8.82
CA SER A 99 -5.96 -1.37 -9.53
C SER A 99 -5.94 -2.62 -8.64
N ASP A 100 -5.31 -2.56 -7.47
CA ASP A 100 -5.39 -3.56 -6.40
C ASP A 100 -6.35 -3.15 -5.27
N ASN A 101 -6.85 -1.91 -5.31
CA ASN A 101 -7.93 -1.37 -4.48
C ASN A 101 -7.57 -1.31 -2.98
N ASP A 102 -6.27 -1.21 -2.70
CA ASP A 102 -5.72 -1.04 -1.36
C ASP A 102 -5.96 0.38 -0.79
N GLY A 103 -6.47 1.29 -1.63
CA GLY A 103 -6.83 2.66 -1.27
C GLY A 103 -5.70 3.66 -1.44
N ILE A 104 -4.51 3.23 -1.84
CA ILE A 104 -3.46 4.08 -2.40
C ILE A 104 -3.87 4.34 -3.87
N LEU A 105 -3.03 4.89 -4.74
CA LEU A 105 -3.45 5.18 -6.11
C LEU A 105 -2.29 4.81 -7.01
N ASP A 106 -2.58 4.19 -8.14
CA ASP A 106 -1.61 3.65 -9.09
C ASP A 106 -0.52 4.69 -9.45
N ASN A 107 -0.92 5.94 -9.69
CA ASN A 107 -0.01 7.05 -9.95
C ASN A 107 1.04 7.25 -8.85
N LEU A 108 0.66 7.07 -7.59
CA LEU A 108 1.50 7.26 -6.42
C LEU A 108 2.45 6.07 -6.24
N GLU A 109 1.94 4.84 -6.27
CA GLU A 109 2.69 3.61 -5.99
C GLU A 109 3.64 3.24 -7.11
N SER A 110 3.20 3.38 -8.36
CA SER A 110 4.02 3.05 -9.52
C SER A 110 5.29 3.89 -9.62
N GLN A 111 5.35 5.03 -8.92
CA GLN A 111 6.49 5.93 -8.97
C GLN A 111 7.48 5.73 -7.81
N ASN A 112 8.75 5.93 -8.12
CA ASN A 112 9.76 6.03 -7.09
C ASN A 112 9.47 7.25 -6.18
N PHE A 113 9.11 7.00 -4.92
CA PHE A 113 8.74 8.03 -3.94
C PHE A 113 9.68 9.24 -3.90
N HIS A 114 10.99 8.98 -3.98
CA HIS A 114 12.03 10.02 -3.96
C HIS A 114 12.01 10.98 -5.15
N ASN A 115 11.40 10.56 -6.25
CA ASN A 115 11.28 11.31 -7.49
C ASN A 115 9.82 11.41 -7.96
N TYR A 116 8.85 11.26 -7.05
CA TYR A 116 7.42 11.38 -7.36
C TYR A 116 7.13 12.66 -8.15
N LYS A 117 6.38 12.50 -9.24
CA LYS A 117 5.90 13.58 -10.08
C LYS A 117 4.38 13.51 -10.15
N PRO A 118 3.66 14.47 -9.56
CA PRO A 118 2.23 14.57 -9.78
C PRO A 118 1.94 15.05 -11.21
N LYS A 119 0.76 14.68 -11.72
CA LYS A 119 0.26 15.14 -13.03
C LYS A 119 0.31 16.65 -13.18
N SER A 120 0.68 17.12 -14.37
CA SER A 120 0.85 18.55 -14.64
C SER A 120 -0.40 19.23 -15.23
N GLY A 121 -1.34 18.43 -15.74
CA GLY A 121 -2.49 18.82 -16.55
C GLY A 121 -2.10 19.36 -17.93
N ILE A 122 -0.95 18.97 -18.46
CA ILE A 122 -0.45 19.44 -19.75
C ILE A 122 -0.17 18.24 -20.64
N ASP A 123 -1.02 18.08 -21.65
CA ASP A 123 -0.75 17.25 -22.82
C ASP A 123 -0.51 18.18 -24.04
N SER A 124 0.74 18.21 -24.53
CA SER A 124 1.14 19.10 -25.61
C SER A 124 0.82 18.56 -27.01
N ASP A 125 0.76 17.25 -27.21
CA ASP A 125 0.56 16.61 -28.51
C ASP A 125 -0.82 15.98 -28.71
N GLY A 126 -1.61 15.83 -27.66
CA GLY A 126 -3.00 15.41 -27.71
C GLY A 126 -3.18 13.90 -27.77
N ASN A 127 -2.34 13.14 -27.07
CA ASN A 127 -2.40 11.68 -26.97
C ASN A 127 -2.99 11.18 -25.64
N GLY A 128 -3.36 12.06 -24.71
CA GLY A 128 -4.01 11.74 -23.43
C GLY A 128 -3.01 11.67 -22.27
N LEU A 129 -1.86 11.03 -22.49
CA LEU A 129 -0.79 10.97 -21.50
C LEU A 129 -0.18 12.36 -21.17
N ASP A 130 -0.04 12.68 -19.89
CA ASP A 130 0.53 13.96 -19.44
C ASP A 130 2.03 14.09 -19.78
N ASP A 131 2.44 15.28 -20.29
CA ASP A 131 3.83 15.62 -20.65
C ASP A 131 4.85 15.33 -19.52
N VAL A 132 4.42 15.28 -18.25
CA VAL A 132 5.28 15.03 -17.08
C VAL A 132 5.82 13.59 -17.01
N TYR A 133 5.06 12.64 -17.56
CA TYR A 133 5.38 11.23 -17.64
C TYR A 133 6.19 10.91 -18.90
N GLU A 134 6.27 11.85 -19.84
CA GLU A 134 7.02 11.67 -21.08
C GLU A 134 8.44 12.28 -21.06
N SER A 135 9.34 11.69 -21.85
CA SER A 135 10.66 12.27 -22.10
C SER A 135 10.61 13.45 -23.10
N CYS A 136 9.61 13.44 -23.98
CA CYS A 136 9.19 14.55 -24.82
C CYS A 136 7.75 14.33 -25.32
N PRO A 137 6.98 15.40 -25.62
CA PRO A 137 5.61 15.28 -26.13
C PRO A 137 5.47 14.27 -27.28
N GLY A 138 4.64 13.26 -27.08
CA GLY A 138 4.38 12.13 -27.97
C GLY A 138 5.40 11.01 -27.87
N GLY A 139 6.03 10.89 -26.71
CA GLY A 139 6.95 9.82 -26.34
C GLY A 139 6.21 8.54 -25.99
N GLY A 140 5.05 8.68 -25.33
CA GLY A 140 4.19 7.57 -24.93
C GLY A 140 4.92 6.57 -24.03
N GLU A 141 5.75 7.05 -23.10
CA GLU A 141 6.57 6.19 -22.26
C GLU A 141 5.93 5.83 -20.92
N GLY A 142 4.95 6.62 -20.45
CA GLY A 142 4.30 6.42 -19.16
C GLY A 142 5.23 6.53 -17.94
N ILE A 143 4.68 6.15 -16.80
CA ILE A 143 5.41 5.92 -15.57
C ILE A 143 6.28 4.66 -15.71
N THR A 144 7.49 4.70 -15.14
CA THR A 144 8.28 3.47 -14.97
C THR A 144 7.82 2.78 -13.69
N LEU A 145 7.06 1.70 -13.86
CA LEU A 145 6.55 0.86 -12.78
C LEU A 145 7.68 0.40 -11.86
N ASN A 146 7.49 0.60 -10.55
CA ASN A 146 8.39 0.06 -9.53
C ASN A 146 7.81 -1.23 -8.96
N ASP A 147 8.73 -2.02 -8.43
CA ASP A 147 8.54 -3.34 -7.83
C ASP A 147 9.56 -3.32 -6.69
N ARG A 148 9.04 -3.11 -5.48
CA ARG A 148 9.79 -2.63 -4.31
C ARG A 148 10.59 -3.75 -3.68
N ASP A 149 10.01 -4.93 -3.58
CA ASP A 149 10.53 -6.14 -2.96
C ASP A 149 11.22 -7.07 -4.00
N GLY A 150 10.86 -6.95 -5.28
CA GLY A 150 11.48 -7.63 -6.41
C GLY A 150 10.86 -9.00 -6.73
N ASP A 151 9.63 -9.27 -6.34
CA ASP A 151 8.93 -10.53 -6.62
C ASP A 151 8.42 -10.64 -8.08
N GLY A 152 8.32 -9.51 -8.77
CA GLY A 152 7.86 -9.37 -10.15
C GLY A 152 6.43 -8.84 -10.31
N LYS A 153 5.77 -8.48 -9.22
CA LYS A 153 4.51 -7.75 -9.15
C LYS A 153 4.82 -6.25 -8.96
N PRO A 154 4.33 -5.37 -9.84
CA PRO A 154 4.52 -3.94 -9.64
C PRO A 154 3.70 -3.43 -8.44
N ASN A 155 4.21 -2.44 -7.71
CA ASN A 155 3.58 -1.93 -6.48
C ASN A 155 2.08 -1.65 -6.58
N HIS A 156 1.60 -0.95 -7.62
CA HIS A 156 0.16 -0.66 -7.82
C HIS A 156 -0.76 -1.87 -8.11
N LEU A 157 -0.23 -3.08 -7.99
CA LEU A 157 -0.94 -4.34 -8.21
C LEU A 157 -0.62 -5.33 -7.07
N ASP A 158 -0.11 -4.82 -5.95
CA ASP A 158 0.53 -5.56 -4.87
C ASP A 158 0.10 -4.99 -3.51
N ILE A 159 -0.72 -5.76 -2.79
CA ILE A 159 -1.30 -5.30 -1.53
C ILE A 159 -0.33 -5.35 -0.33
N ASP A 160 0.90 -5.87 -0.51
CA ASP A 160 1.97 -5.89 0.49
C ASP A 160 3.28 -5.54 -0.23
N THR A 161 3.40 -4.27 -0.60
CA THR A 161 4.41 -3.74 -1.53
C THR A 161 5.84 -4.06 -1.09
N ASP A 162 6.09 -4.19 0.21
CA ASP A 162 7.42 -4.52 0.70
C ASP A 162 7.56 -5.89 1.40
N ASN A 163 6.50 -6.69 1.35
CA ASN A 163 6.51 -8.12 1.59
C ASN A 163 6.95 -8.46 3.03
N ASP A 164 6.46 -7.66 3.97
CA ASP A 164 6.69 -7.82 5.40
C ASP A 164 5.51 -8.51 6.12
N GLY A 165 4.39 -8.69 5.43
CA GLY A 165 3.19 -9.37 5.92
C GLY A 165 2.12 -8.47 6.51
N ILE A 166 2.30 -7.15 6.48
CA ILE A 166 1.29 -6.16 6.83
C ILE A 166 0.76 -5.52 5.54
N PRO A 167 -0.55 -5.57 5.23
CA PRO A 167 -1.05 -5.01 3.97
C PRO A 167 -0.92 -3.48 3.88
N ASP A 168 -0.66 -2.98 2.67
CA ASP A 168 -0.46 -1.57 2.33
C ASP A 168 -1.64 -0.68 2.81
N ASN A 169 -2.88 -1.18 2.71
CA ASN A 169 -4.08 -0.51 3.21
C ASN A 169 -4.00 -0.18 4.71
N VAL A 170 -3.41 -1.10 5.49
CA VAL A 170 -3.24 -1.00 6.94
C VAL A 170 -2.11 -0.03 7.25
N GLU A 171 -0.99 -0.15 6.56
CA GLU A 171 0.20 0.67 6.79
C GLU A 171 0.03 2.12 6.35
N ALA A 172 -0.68 2.35 5.24
CA ALA A 172 -0.97 3.68 4.74
C ALA A 172 -1.82 4.54 5.70
N GLN A 173 -2.34 3.97 6.80
CA GLN A 173 -3.21 4.63 7.75
C GLN A 173 -2.74 4.47 9.20
N THR A 174 -2.86 5.51 10.02
CA THR A 174 -2.56 5.41 11.47
C THR A 174 -3.53 4.45 12.17
N THR A 175 -3.10 3.70 13.17
CA THR A 175 -3.95 2.76 13.94
C THR A 175 -5.21 3.43 14.50
N ALA A 176 -5.07 4.60 15.12
CA ALA A 176 -6.22 5.33 15.69
C ALA A 176 -7.19 5.90 14.64
N GLY A 177 -6.71 6.06 13.40
CA GLY A 177 -7.42 6.66 12.28
C GLY A 177 -7.93 5.66 11.25
N TYR A 178 -7.60 4.38 11.42
CA TYR A 178 -7.87 3.32 10.45
C TYR A 178 -9.35 3.29 10.04
N VAL A 179 -9.56 3.21 8.74
CA VAL A 179 -10.86 3.03 8.10
C VAL A 179 -10.71 1.80 7.23
N ALA A 180 -11.45 0.74 7.53
CA ALA A 180 -11.51 -0.45 6.66
C ALA A 180 -12.23 -0.14 5.33
N PRO A 181 -11.94 -0.91 4.26
CA PRO A 181 -12.64 -0.82 2.98
C PRO A 181 -14.16 -1.01 3.11
N ASN A 182 -14.93 -0.37 2.24
CA ASN A 182 -16.37 -0.64 2.13
C ASN A 182 -16.63 -1.85 1.22
N ASP A 183 -17.61 -2.69 1.58
CA ASP A 183 -18.22 -3.70 0.70
C ASP A 183 -19.05 -3.03 -0.40
N ASP A 184 -18.36 -2.53 -1.42
CA ASP A 184 -18.93 -1.84 -2.58
C ASP A 184 -19.35 -2.83 -3.67
N ASP A 185 -20.27 -2.39 -4.54
CA ASP A 185 -20.66 -3.16 -5.72
C ASP A 185 -19.97 -2.62 -6.98
N GLU A 186 -19.84 -3.43 -8.03
CA GLU A 186 -19.31 -3.07 -9.37
C GLU A 186 -19.84 -1.72 -9.89
N ALA A 187 -21.09 -1.36 -9.54
CA ALA A 187 -21.68 -0.08 -9.98
C ALA A 187 -21.16 1.13 -9.19
N THR A 188 -20.71 0.93 -7.96
CA THR A 188 -20.08 1.93 -7.10
C THR A 188 -18.65 2.17 -7.54
N TYR A 189 -17.87 1.10 -7.74
CA TYR A 189 -16.52 1.13 -8.32
C TYR A 189 -16.49 1.81 -9.69
N ALA A 190 -17.33 1.37 -10.62
CA ALA A 190 -17.47 2.03 -11.94
C ALA A 190 -17.92 3.50 -11.87
N SER A 191 -18.43 3.98 -10.73
CA SER A 191 -18.78 5.39 -10.54
C SER A 191 -17.68 6.21 -9.87
N ASN A 192 -16.72 5.53 -9.25
CA ASN A 192 -15.58 6.09 -8.53
C ASN A 192 -14.26 5.93 -9.29
N HIS A 193 -14.27 5.30 -10.47
CA HIS A 193 -13.07 4.95 -11.24
C HIS A 193 -12.21 3.96 -10.44
N GLY A 194 -12.81 2.85 -10.03
CA GLY A 194 -12.14 1.74 -9.35
C GLY A 194 -11.77 1.96 -7.87
N VAL A 195 -11.69 3.22 -7.44
CA VAL A 195 -11.40 3.52 -6.03
C VAL A 195 -12.56 3.13 -5.09
N ASN A 196 -12.24 2.39 -4.01
CA ASN A 196 -13.18 2.09 -2.93
C ASN A 196 -13.86 3.36 -2.38
N SER A 197 -15.17 3.30 -2.09
CA SER A 197 -15.89 4.47 -1.57
C SER A 197 -15.47 4.91 -0.16
N ALA A 198 -14.68 4.11 0.56
CA ALA A 198 -14.02 4.50 1.80
C ALA A 198 -12.95 5.58 1.57
N TYR A 199 -12.27 5.53 0.42
CA TYR A 199 -11.04 6.28 0.14
C TYR A 199 -11.16 7.18 -1.09
N ILE A 200 -12.33 7.77 -1.35
CA ILE A 200 -12.54 8.61 -2.54
C ILE A 200 -11.43 9.66 -2.72
N GLY A 201 -10.61 9.45 -3.76
CA GLY A 201 -9.46 10.28 -4.11
C GLY A 201 -8.11 9.82 -3.55
N GLY A 202 -8.04 8.60 -3.03
CA GLY A 202 -6.85 7.97 -2.43
C GLY A 202 -6.63 8.33 -0.97
N LEU A 203 -5.92 7.44 -0.27
CA LEU A 203 -5.29 7.69 1.01
C LEU A 203 -4.12 8.68 0.86
N ASP A 204 -3.71 9.30 1.97
CA ASP A 204 -2.46 10.07 2.09
C ASP A 204 -1.56 9.23 2.99
N PRO A 205 -0.68 8.37 2.42
CA PRO A 205 0.04 7.36 3.19
C PRO A 205 0.82 7.94 4.36
N VAL A 206 0.77 7.22 5.49
CA VAL A 206 1.58 7.54 6.67
C VAL A 206 3.06 7.31 6.38
N ASN A 207 3.90 8.09 7.07
CA ASN A 207 5.35 7.92 7.16
C ASN A 207 5.69 8.24 8.62
N THR A 208 5.97 7.21 9.40
CA THR A 208 6.07 7.27 10.86
C THR A 208 7.37 7.92 11.33
N ASP A 209 8.51 7.48 10.79
CA ASP A 209 9.84 7.96 11.15
C ASP A 209 10.17 9.42 10.74
N GLY A 210 9.48 9.98 9.75
CA GLY A 210 9.38 11.41 9.48
C GLY A 210 10.66 12.27 9.62
N THR A 211 11.73 11.96 8.89
CA THR A 211 12.88 12.81 8.47
C THR A 211 14.22 12.83 9.24
N PRO A 212 15.38 13.00 8.53
CA PRO A 212 15.49 13.29 7.09
C PRO A 212 16.39 12.34 6.26
N ARG A 213 15.69 11.58 5.41
CA ARG A 213 15.93 11.18 4.02
C ARG A 213 17.09 10.21 3.70
N PRO A 214 16.84 9.27 2.76
CA PRO A 214 15.63 9.08 1.97
C PRO A 214 14.66 8.03 2.57
N ASP A 215 13.63 8.49 3.29
CA ASP A 215 12.70 7.65 4.07
C ASP A 215 11.38 7.52 3.26
N LYS A 216 10.74 6.35 3.26
CA LYS A 216 9.58 6.03 2.41
C LYS A 216 8.29 6.01 3.27
N PRO A 217 7.10 6.10 2.66
CA PRO A 217 5.87 5.79 3.38
C PRO A 217 5.95 4.39 4.01
N ASP A 218 5.18 4.19 5.09
CA ASP A 218 5.22 2.96 5.92
C ASP A 218 5.07 1.72 5.04
N TYR A 219 4.07 1.66 4.15
CA TYR A 219 3.85 0.56 3.18
C TYR A 219 5.00 0.26 2.18
N GLN A 220 6.08 1.06 2.20
CA GLN A 220 7.29 0.77 1.43
C GLN A 220 8.54 0.78 2.32
N ASP A 221 8.40 0.77 3.64
CA ASP A 221 9.48 0.75 4.60
C ASP A 221 9.42 -0.44 5.56
N PHE A 222 10.23 -1.46 5.27
CA PHE A 222 10.51 -2.64 6.11
C PHE A 222 10.81 -2.44 7.63
N ASP A 223 10.87 -1.20 8.10
CA ASP A 223 11.19 -0.73 9.45
C ASP A 223 10.59 0.70 9.54
N SER A 224 9.29 0.80 9.83
CA SER A 224 8.45 1.99 9.65
C SER A 224 8.77 3.12 10.63
N ASP A 225 9.26 2.79 11.83
CA ASP A 225 9.68 3.75 12.85
C ASP A 225 11.21 3.84 13.04
N ASP A 226 11.97 3.04 12.28
CA ASP A 226 13.43 3.08 12.16
C ASP A 226 14.12 2.67 13.49
N ASP A 227 13.51 1.74 14.23
CA ASP A 227 13.85 1.35 15.60
C ASP A 227 14.85 0.17 15.71
N LEU A 228 15.24 -0.39 14.56
CA LEU A 228 16.11 -1.57 14.37
C LEU A 228 15.42 -2.93 14.47
N VAL A 229 14.13 -2.98 14.76
CA VAL A 229 13.28 -4.16 14.66
C VAL A 229 12.47 -4.03 13.36
N PRO A 230 12.47 -5.04 12.48
CA PRO A 230 11.69 -4.96 11.25
C PRO A 230 10.19 -5.11 11.49
N ASP A 231 9.38 -4.46 10.68
CA ASP A 231 7.91 -4.50 10.74
C ASP A 231 7.35 -5.93 10.71
N ASN A 232 7.88 -6.81 9.84
CA ASN A 232 7.54 -8.24 9.85
C ASN A 232 7.72 -8.92 11.22
N ASN A 233 8.71 -8.52 12.01
CA ASN A 233 8.91 -9.07 13.35
C ASN A 233 7.84 -8.53 14.30
N GLU A 234 7.59 -7.23 14.31
CA GLU A 234 6.70 -6.57 15.27
C GLU A 234 5.22 -6.78 14.97
N GLY A 235 4.84 -6.75 13.69
CA GLY A 235 3.48 -7.04 13.24
C GLY A 235 3.03 -8.48 13.49
N HIS A 236 3.99 -9.39 13.73
CA HIS A 236 3.71 -10.83 13.82
C HIS A 236 4.26 -11.52 15.08
N ASP A 237 4.80 -10.81 16.07
CA ASP A 237 5.22 -11.36 17.37
C ASP A 237 4.12 -11.19 18.44
N PHE A 238 3.10 -12.04 18.38
CA PHE A 238 1.97 -12.07 19.30
C PHE A 238 2.28 -12.73 20.66
N ASP A 239 3.36 -13.52 20.76
CA ASP A 239 3.79 -14.10 22.04
C ASP A 239 4.93 -13.35 22.74
N PHE A 240 5.41 -12.28 22.09
CA PHE A 240 6.39 -11.31 22.55
C PHE A 240 7.74 -11.98 22.91
N ASP A 241 8.18 -12.94 22.10
CA ASP A 241 9.44 -13.69 22.29
C ASP A 241 10.61 -13.22 21.39
N GLY A 242 10.42 -12.10 20.69
CA GLY A 242 11.35 -11.49 19.75
C GLY A 242 11.42 -12.17 18.40
N LYS A 243 10.46 -13.04 18.08
CA LYS A 243 10.38 -13.70 16.77
C LYS A 243 8.94 -13.66 16.25
N PRO A 244 8.76 -13.45 14.94
CA PRO A 244 7.44 -13.51 14.35
C PRO A 244 6.89 -14.96 14.34
N GLU A 245 5.58 -15.08 14.51
CA GLU A 245 4.84 -16.33 14.35
C GLU A 245 4.65 -16.74 12.89
N ASN A 246 4.56 -15.73 12.02
CA ASN A 246 4.38 -15.86 10.58
C ASN A 246 5.76 -15.81 9.88
N GLU A 247 5.89 -16.52 8.75
CA GLU A 247 7.14 -16.55 7.98
C GLU A 247 6.81 -16.55 6.49
N TYR A 248 7.44 -15.66 5.72
CA TYR A 248 7.41 -15.65 4.26
C TYR A 248 7.73 -17.03 3.64
N THR A 249 6.82 -17.53 2.80
CA THR A 249 6.89 -18.85 2.18
C THR A 249 7.36 -18.82 0.72
N GLY A 250 7.24 -17.66 0.06
CA GLY A 250 7.42 -17.45 -1.38
C GLY A 250 6.31 -18.08 -2.22
N VAL A 251 5.11 -18.18 -1.66
CA VAL A 251 3.90 -18.69 -2.30
C VAL A 251 2.79 -17.70 -2.01
N ASP A 252 2.17 -17.22 -3.09
CA ASP A 252 0.98 -16.40 -3.10
C ASP A 252 -0.02 -17.18 -3.98
N THR A 253 -1.11 -17.64 -3.38
CA THR A 253 -1.99 -18.66 -3.96
C THR A 253 -3.13 -18.06 -4.78
N ASP A 254 -3.75 -16.97 -4.33
CA ASP A 254 -4.79 -16.25 -5.07
C ASP A 254 -4.26 -15.11 -5.93
N GLY A 255 -3.02 -14.66 -5.69
CA GLY A 255 -2.33 -13.73 -6.55
C GLY A 255 -2.54 -12.27 -6.16
N ASP A 256 -2.95 -11.97 -4.92
CA ASP A 256 -3.23 -10.60 -4.47
C ASP A 256 -1.95 -9.81 -4.13
N GLY A 257 -0.87 -10.50 -3.79
CA GLY A 257 0.43 -9.90 -3.46
C GLY A 257 0.91 -10.25 -2.05
N LEU A 258 -0.01 -10.60 -1.16
CA LEU A 258 0.30 -11.07 0.18
C LEU A 258 0.74 -12.54 0.14
N ASP A 259 1.80 -12.90 0.89
CA ASP A 259 2.28 -14.28 0.92
C ASP A 259 1.38 -15.18 1.79
N ASP A 260 1.17 -16.44 1.36
CA ASP A 260 0.45 -17.52 2.08
C ASP A 260 0.90 -17.68 3.56
N GLY A 261 2.11 -17.22 3.90
CA GLY A 261 2.68 -17.23 5.24
C GLY A 261 2.08 -16.20 6.19
N TYR A 262 1.53 -15.12 5.66
CA TYR A 262 0.92 -14.01 6.39
C TYR A 262 -0.61 -14.09 6.38
N GLU A 263 -1.16 -14.67 5.32
CA GLU A 263 -2.58 -15.01 5.26
C GLU A 263 -3.02 -15.92 6.41
N GLY A 264 -4.21 -15.67 6.95
CA GLY A 264 -4.70 -16.44 8.09
C GLY A 264 -5.20 -17.83 7.70
N SER A 265 -6.52 -18.01 7.61
CA SER A 265 -7.09 -19.36 7.54
C SER A 265 -7.47 -19.87 6.15
N ASP A 266 -7.58 -18.97 5.18
CA ASP A 266 -8.05 -19.24 3.82
C ASP A 266 -7.17 -18.58 2.76
N VAL A 267 -6.01 -19.18 2.48
CA VAL A 267 -4.99 -18.76 1.48
C VAL A 267 -5.44 -18.67 0.00
N ASP A 268 -6.73 -18.56 -0.29
CA ASP A 268 -7.29 -18.55 -1.66
C ASP A 268 -8.66 -17.84 -1.61
N ASP A 269 -8.72 -16.70 -0.90
CA ASP A 269 -9.95 -15.95 -0.69
C ASP A 269 -10.09 -14.72 -1.61
N GLY A 270 -9.04 -14.40 -2.37
CA GLY A 270 -9.02 -13.39 -3.41
C GLY A 270 -8.35 -12.11 -2.92
N PHE A 271 -8.61 -10.98 -3.58
CA PHE A 271 -8.10 -9.70 -3.09
C PHE A 271 -8.87 -9.28 -1.83
N ASP A 272 -8.28 -9.50 -0.66
CA ASP A 272 -8.68 -8.90 0.61
C ASP A 272 -7.61 -7.90 1.05
N VAL A 273 -7.78 -6.65 0.64
CA VAL A 273 -6.73 -5.61 0.71
C VAL A 273 -6.28 -5.23 2.12
N ASN A 274 -7.00 -5.68 3.15
CA ASN A 274 -6.59 -5.54 4.54
C ASN A 274 -6.52 -6.88 5.27
N ASP A 275 -6.60 -7.98 4.53
CA ASP A 275 -6.72 -9.36 5.01
C ASP A 275 -7.63 -9.40 6.25
N GLU A 276 -7.22 -10.10 7.30
CA GLU A 276 -7.98 -10.23 8.53
C GLU A 276 -7.68 -9.13 9.56
N ILE A 277 -7.01 -8.05 9.13
CA ILE A 277 -6.62 -6.88 9.93
C ILE A 277 -7.67 -5.76 9.79
N ASP A 278 -8.90 -6.06 10.22
CA ASP A 278 -10.06 -5.14 10.19
C ASP A 278 -10.01 -4.04 11.27
N ASP A 279 -9.28 -4.29 12.36
CA ASP A 279 -9.13 -3.40 13.52
C ASP A 279 -7.69 -3.49 14.02
N PRO A 280 -6.72 -2.79 13.38
CA PRO A 280 -5.28 -2.90 13.69
C PRO A 280 -4.96 -2.77 15.18
N ALA A 281 -5.69 -1.91 15.90
CA ALA A 281 -5.55 -1.71 17.35
C ALA A 281 -5.89 -2.96 18.21
N ASN A 282 -6.48 -3.99 17.62
CA ASN A 282 -6.85 -5.24 18.29
C ASN A 282 -6.31 -6.49 17.56
N ASP A 283 -5.97 -6.35 16.28
CA ASP A 283 -5.54 -7.46 15.42
C ASP A 283 -4.01 -7.52 15.28
N LEU A 284 -3.28 -6.44 15.55
CA LEU A 284 -1.81 -6.39 15.56
C LEU A 284 -1.24 -6.29 17.00
N PRO A 285 0.03 -6.70 17.21
CA PRO A 285 0.73 -6.50 18.47
C PRO A 285 0.87 -5.02 18.88
N ASP A 286 0.62 -4.77 20.16
CA ASP A 286 0.74 -3.47 20.84
C ASP A 286 1.09 -3.79 22.30
N THR A 287 2.36 -3.60 22.66
CA THR A 287 2.91 -4.07 23.93
C THR A 287 2.48 -3.21 25.10
N ASP A 288 2.56 -1.89 24.96
CA ASP A 288 2.25 -0.95 26.04
C ASP A 288 0.76 -0.55 26.07
N GLY A 289 0.03 -0.82 24.98
CA GLY A 289 -1.37 -0.51 24.80
C GLY A 289 -1.64 0.99 24.62
N THR A 290 -0.62 1.78 24.29
CA THR A 290 -0.66 3.23 24.28
C THR A 290 -0.50 3.89 22.92
N GLU A 291 0.65 4.18 22.34
CA GLU A 291 0.72 5.22 21.31
C GLU A 291 0.21 4.75 19.93
N ASP A 292 0.88 3.76 19.35
CA ASP A 292 0.52 3.05 18.12
C ASP A 292 0.76 1.53 18.30
N VAL A 293 0.63 0.75 17.24
CA VAL A 293 1.06 -0.67 17.23
C VAL A 293 2.57 -0.76 17.12
N ASN A 294 3.16 -1.89 17.53
CA ASN A 294 4.60 -2.02 17.72
C ASN A 294 5.45 -1.58 16.52
N TYR A 295 5.13 -2.02 15.30
CA TYR A 295 5.90 -1.66 14.09
C TYR A 295 5.92 -0.15 13.75
N ARG A 296 5.20 0.68 14.53
CA ARG A 296 5.17 2.14 14.42
C ARG A 296 5.43 2.84 15.75
N ASP A 297 5.88 2.12 16.77
CA ASP A 297 6.14 2.64 18.10
C ASP A 297 7.62 2.48 18.52
N LEU A 298 8.36 3.57 18.38
CA LEU A 298 9.79 3.66 18.72
C LEU A 298 10.14 3.25 20.18
N ASP A 299 9.18 3.25 21.10
CA ASP A 299 9.30 2.86 22.52
C ASP A 299 8.22 1.81 22.82
N ASP A 300 8.41 0.64 22.22
CA ASP A 300 7.46 -0.47 22.08
C ASP A 300 6.73 -0.84 23.38
N ASP A 301 7.46 -0.81 24.50
CA ASP A 301 6.94 -1.18 25.81
C ASP A 301 6.54 0.02 26.70
N GLY A 302 6.81 1.23 26.23
CA GLY A 302 6.47 2.48 26.89
C GLY A 302 7.17 2.69 28.24
N ASP A 303 8.33 2.07 28.47
CA ASP A 303 9.15 2.29 29.67
C ASP A 303 9.88 3.65 29.64
N GLY A 304 9.97 4.26 28.46
CA GLY A 304 10.61 5.54 28.22
C GLY A 304 12.03 5.45 27.69
N ILE A 305 12.43 4.30 27.15
CA ILE A 305 13.71 4.04 26.49
C ILE A 305 13.40 3.49 25.10
N ASP A 306 13.69 4.29 24.07
CA ASP A 306 13.52 3.88 22.68
C ASP A 306 14.19 2.51 22.39
N THR A 307 13.52 1.61 21.66
CA THR A 307 13.99 0.26 21.30
C THR A 307 15.46 0.20 20.83
N PRO A 308 15.98 1.14 19.99
CA PRO A 308 17.38 1.11 19.59
C PRO A 308 18.39 1.26 20.74
N ASP A 309 17.98 1.88 21.86
CA ASP A 309 18.81 2.11 23.03
C ASP A 309 18.81 0.90 24.00
N GLU A 310 18.04 -0.16 23.69
CA GLU A 310 17.89 -1.41 24.47
C GLU A 310 18.70 -2.59 23.90
N ASP A 311 19.56 -2.32 22.89
CA ASP A 311 20.62 -3.23 22.41
C ASP A 311 21.74 -3.37 23.47
N ALA A 312 21.47 -4.18 24.50
CA ALA A 312 22.32 -4.38 25.66
C ALA A 312 23.74 -4.87 25.31
N ASP A 313 23.89 -5.69 24.26
CA ASP A 313 25.19 -6.22 23.84
C ASP A 313 25.91 -5.34 22.79
N GLY A 314 25.19 -4.41 22.15
CA GLY A 314 25.70 -3.44 21.19
C GLY A 314 25.93 -4.02 19.79
N ASN A 315 25.16 -5.03 19.38
CA ASN A 315 25.28 -5.70 18.09
C ASN A 315 24.36 -5.13 17.00
N GLY A 316 23.42 -4.25 17.37
CA GLY A 316 22.41 -3.63 16.51
C GLY A 316 21.23 -4.53 16.18
N ASP A 317 20.84 -5.43 17.10
CA ASP A 317 19.71 -6.35 16.99
C ASP A 317 19.05 -6.52 18.38
N PRO A 318 18.09 -5.64 18.73
CA PRO A 318 17.37 -5.67 20.01
C PRO A 318 16.56 -6.96 20.23
N THR A 319 16.16 -7.65 19.16
CA THR A 319 15.24 -8.80 19.21
C THR A 319 15.73 -10.01 20.02
N ASN A 320 17.01 -10.04 20.39
CA ASN A 320 17.62 -11.16 21.10
C ASN A 320 18.26 -10.80 22.45
N ASP A 321 18.21 -9.53 22.84
CA ASP A 321 18.71 -9.08 24.13
C ASP A 321 17.61 -9.29 25.18
N ASP A 322 17.92 -10.12 26.18
CA ASP A 322 17.01 -10.57 27.25
C ASP A 322 17.82 -10.53 28.55
N THR A 323 17.78 -9.37 29.22
CA THR A 323 18.65 -9.05 30.35
C THR A 323 18.31 -9.87 31.60
N ASP A 324 17.03 -10.17 31.82
CA ASP A 324 16.57 -10.90 33.00
C ASP A 324 16.46 -12.44 32.79
N GLY A 325 16.46 -12.88 31.53
CA GLY A 325 16.47 -14.28 31.11
C GLY A 325 15.09 -14.95 31.18
N ASP A 326 14.00 -14.18 31.17
CA ASP A 326 12.63 -14.69 31.24
C ASP A 326 12.10 -15.20 29.88
N GLY A 327 12.78 -14.82 28.79
CA GLY A 327 12.49 -15.20 27.41
C GLY A 327 11.79 -14.11 26.60
N ARG A 328 11.51 -12.94 27.19
CA ARG A 328 11.03 -11.74 26.53
C ARG A 328 12.20 -10.79 26.25
N PRO A 329 12.35 -10.26 25.03
CA PRO A 329 13.37 -9.27 24.75
C PRO A 329 13.18 -7.98 25.55
N ASP A 330 14.29 -7.28 25.82
CA ASP A 330 14.32 -6.05 26.60
C ASP A 330 13.35 -5.00 26.03
N TYR A 331 13.33 -4.80 24.70
CA TYR A 331 12.47 -3.81 24.02
C TYR A 331 10.96 -4.05 24.13
N LEU A 332 10.56 -5.26 24.54
CA LEU A 332 9.16 -5.56 24.82
C LEU A 332 8.92 -5.51 26.34
N ASP A 333 9.93 -5.61 27.20
CA ASP A 333 9.76 -5.80 28.65
C ASP A 333 9.96 -4.56 29.54
N VAL A 334 8.82 -3.97 29.89
CA VAL A 334 8.66 -2.81 30.79
C VAL A 334 9.36 -2.87 32.14
N ASN A 335 9.85 -4.06 32.54
CA ASN A 335 10.46 -4.30 33.85
C ASN A 335 12.00 -4.41 33.79
N THR A 336 12.63 -4.34 32.61
CA THR A 336 14.07 -4.63 32.47
C THR A 336 14.98 -3.49 32.92
N ILE A 337 14.58 -2.21 32.77
CA ILE A 337 15.53 -1.10 32.97
C ILE A 337 15.32 -0.30 34.27
N THR A 338 14.13 -0.31 34.89
CA THR A 338 13.87 0.61 36.03
C THR A 338 13.58 -0.03 37.39
N ASP A 339 13.32 -1.34 37.47
CA ASP A 339 13.00 -2.00 38.74
C ASP A 339 13.25 -3.53 38.70
N PRO A 340 14.49 -3.99 38.98
CA PRO A 340 14.83 -5.42 38.93
C PRO A 340 13.89 -6.27 39.80
N ASP A 341 13.64 -7.53 39.44
CA ASP A 341 12.96 -8.52 40.30
C ASP A 341 13.99 -9.57 40.75
N THR A 342 14.67 -9.30 41.88
CA THR A 342 15.86 -10.07 42.31
C THR A 342 15.54 -11.54 42.64
N ASP A 343 14.32 -11.87 43.06
CA ASP A 343 13.90 -13.24 43.42
C ASP A 343 13.02 -13.94 42.37
N GLY A 344 12.53 -13.19 41.37
CA GLY A 344 11.68 -13.67 40.29
C GLY A 344 10.29 -14.11 40.75
N ASP A 345 9.74 -13.49 41.81
CA ASP A 345 8.41 -13.80 42.34
C ASP A 345 7.27 -12.98 41.71
N GLY A 346 7.62 -12.04 40.82
CA GLY A 346 6.71 -11.18 40.08
C GLY A 346 6.35 -9.90 40.82
N VAL A 347 7.17 -9.49 41.79
CA VAL A 347 7.09 -8.21 42.50
C VAL A 347 8.46 -7.53 42.36
N PRO A 348 8.55 -6.36 41.72
CA PRO A 348 9.84 -5.73 41.47
C PRO A 348 10.43 -5.11 42.75
N ASP A 349 11.75 -5.01 42.85
CA ASP A 349 12.55 -4.66 44.03
C ASP A 349 12.09 -3.35 44.71
N SER A 350 11.61 -2.35 43.96
CA SER A 350 11.10 -1.11 44.58
C SER A 350 9.76 -1.27 45.29
N ALA A 351 9.04 -2.35 44.99
CA ALA A 351 7.72 -2.71 45.51
C ALA A 351 7.73 -3.99 46.38
N ASP A 352 8.80 -4.80 46.31
CA ASP A 352 9.03 -5.92 47.22
C ASP A 352 9.46 -5.40 48.62
N LEU A 353 9.26 -6.23 49.62
CA LEU A 353 9.69 -6.00 51.00
C LEU A 353 10.82 -6.94 51.42
N ASP A 354 11.21 -7.89 50.57
CA ASP A 354 12.21 -8.96 50.72
C ASP A 354 12.75 -9.34 49.33
N ASP A 355 13.44 -8.40 48.67
CA ASP A 355 13.84 -8.44 47.24
C ASP A 355 14.46 -9.78 46.77
N ASP A 356 15.17 -10.52 47.65
CA ASP A 356 15.82 -11.80 47.33
C ASP A 356 15.12 -13.07 47.92
N ASN A 357 13.97 -12.88 48.57
CA ASN A 357 13.20 -13.87 49.35
C ASN A 357 14.02 -14.71 50.35
N ASP A 358 15.15 -14.21 50.86
CA ASP A 358 15.93 -14.96 51.84
C ASP A 358 15.24 -15.03 53.23
N GLY A 359 14.21 -14.21 53.41
CA GLY A 359 13.40 -14.08 54.62
C GLY A 359 13.83 -12.92 55.53
N ILE A 360 14.62 -11.97 55.03
CA ILE A 360 15.08 -10.76 55.70
C ILE A 360 14.59 -9.55 54.92
N LEU A 361 13.52 -8.91 55.43
CA LEU A 361 13.02 -7.69 54.81
C LEU A 361 14.11 -6.62 54.62
N ASP A 362 14.16 -5.93 53.48
CA ASP A 362 15.15 -4.90 53.10
C ASP A 362 15.25 -3.75 54.11
N SER A 363 14.17 -3.51 54.87
CA SER A 363 14.19 -2.61 56.02
C SER A 363 15.16 -3.02 57.16
N VAL A 364 15.69 -4.24 57.15
CA VAL A 364 16.56 -4.87 58.14
C VAL A 364 17.99 -5.04 57.62
N GLU A 365 18.18 -5.04 56.30
CA GLU A 365 19.45 -5.22 55.63
C GLU A 365 20.39 -4.02 55.85
N ASP A 366 21.69 -4.29 55.95
CA ASP A 366 22.74 -3.33 56.37
C ASP A 366 23.51 -2.89 55.12
N PRO A 367 23.89 -1.60 54.96
CA PRO A 367 24.76 -1.15 53.88
C PRO A 367 26.08 -1.94 53.78
N ASP A 368 26.13 -2.91 52.86
CA ASP A 368 27.30 -3.52 52.22
C ASP A 368 28.56 -3.53 53.11
N LEU A 369 28.56 -4.43 54.11
CA LEU A 369 29.68 -4.60 55.04
C LEU A 369 30.65 -5.73 54.62
N ASP A 370 30.30 -6.52 53.62
CA ASP A 370 31.07 -7.65 53.09
C ASP A 370 31.73 -7.38 51.73
N GLY A 371 31.34 -6.31 51.03
CA GLY A 371 32.13 -5.71 49.97
C GLY A 371 32.06 -6.44 48.64
N ASP A 372 30.91 -7.03 48.33
CA ASP A 372 30.52 -7.41 46.97
C ASP A 372 29.91 -6.26 46.16
N GLU A 373 29.74 -5.09 46.79
CA GLU A 373 29.08 -3.90 46.22
C GLU A 373 27.58 -4.12 45.94
N ASP A 374 26.98 -5.09 46.62
CA ASP A 374 25.55 -5.34 46.64
C ASP A 374 24.96 -4.89 48.00
N PRO A 375 24.12 -3.85 48.04
CA PRO A 375 23.46 -3.45 49.28
C PRO A 375 22.32 -4.39 49.73
N LEU A 376 22.02 -5.43 48.93
CA LEU A 376 20.83 -6.30 49.00
C LEU A 376 21.17 -7.82 49.02
N THR A 377 22.41 -8.22 49.39
CA THR A 377 22.76 -9.62 49.72
C THR A 377 23.59 -9.79 51.00
#